data_AF-A0A1R2AZY6-F1
#
_entry.id   AF-A0A1R2AZY6-F1
#
_cell.length_a   1.000
_cell.length_b   1.000
_cell.length_c   1.000
_cell.angle_alpha   90.00
_cell.angle_beta   90.00
_cell.angle_gamma   90.00
#
_symmetry.space_group_name_H-M   'P 1'
#
loop_
_entity.id
_entity.type
_entity.pdbx_description
1 polymer ?
#
loop_
_entity_poly.entity_id
_entity_poly.type
_entity_poly.pdbx_seq_one_letter_code
_entity_poly.pdbx_strand_id
1 'polypeptide(L)'
;MTEEYAHGTNPIFLIDKIVRTKIYACVYYKEKCFALDAKTIIDKAVELKCIGGTCGGSKKPTAFLCLLLKLLKISPEREIVQKYIESNYKYLRALGCMYLRLVGKPDDIYLTLESLYNDYCKLRIKLPDGSFSTTYMDEFVDDLLVKDIYLETVLPKIPKRHTLEDNEGLEPRVSVLDGELTFVDGDLEEEQFPDSSSIGRSKKKAKLGEGGQNPQKAPAPESDEYWINLRKQLGLAPVKEPNK
;
A
#
# COMPACT_ATOMS: atom_id res chain seq x y z
N MET A 1 -20.52 -10.74 14.73
CA MET A 1 -19.39 -10.37 13.86
C MET A 1 -19.99 -9.90 12.55
N THR A 2 -20.10 -8.58 12.37
CA THR A 2 -20.50 -8.01 11.08
C THR A 2 -19.44 -8.36 10.07
N GLU A 3 -19.78 -9.19 9.07
CA GLU A 3 -18.89 -9.42 7.93
C GLU A 3 -18.77 -8.10 7.18
N GLU A 4 -17.60 -7.48 7.24
CA GLU A 4 -17.31 -6.27 6.48
C GLU A 4 -17.11 -6.67 5.02
N TYR A 5 -17.97 -6.16 4.13
CA TYR A 5 -17.90 -6.44 2.70
C TYR A 5 -16.94 -5.45 2.04
N ALA A 6 -15.96 -5.96 1.31
CA ALA A 6 -15.10 -5.16 0.45
C ALA A 6 -15.61 -5.27 -0.99
N HIS A 7 -15.88 -4.14 -1.64
CA HIS A 7 -16.36 -4.09 -3.03
C HIS A 7 -17.59 -4.99 -3.29
N GLY A 8 -18.49 -5.13 -2.31
CA GLY A 8 -19.70 -5.94 -2.42
C GLY A 8 -19.49 -7.46 -2.35
N THR A 9 -18.28 -7.92 -1.99
CA THR A 9 -17.98 -9.34 -1.78
C THR A 9 -17.24 -9.56 -0.46
N ASN A 10 -17.17 -10.80 -0.01
CA ASN A 10 -16.34 -11.15 1.14
C ASN A 10 -14.86 -10.91 0.77
N PRO A 11 -14.07 -10.18 1.59
CA PRO A 11 -12.67 -9.86 1.28
C PRO A 11 -11.79 -11.07 0.95
N ILE A 12 -12.11 -12.24 1.51
CA ILE A 12 -11.38 -13.49 1.24
C ILE A 12 -11.55 -13.91 -0.23
N PHE A 13 -12.64 -13.55 -0.90
CA PHE A 13 -12.89 -13.89 -2.31
C PHE A 13 -12.09 -13.06 -3.30
N LEU A 14 -11.37 -12.03 -2.85
CA LEU A 14 -10.44 -11.27 -3.67
C LEU A 14 -9.23 -12.11 -4.11
N ILE A 15 -8.89 -13.16 -3.36
CA ILE A 15 -7.90 -14.16 -3.76
C ILE A 15 -8.61 -15.30 -4.51
N ASP A 16 -8.09 -15.64 -5.70
CA ASP A 16 -8.67 -16.69 -6.54
C ASP A 16 -8.84 -18.02 -5.79
N LYS A 17 -9.91 -18.75 -6.14
CA LYS A 17 -10.26 -20.02 -5.49
C LYS A 17 -9.10 -21.03 -5.52
N ILE A 18 -8.40 -21.16 -6.65
CA ILE A 18 -7.30 -22.12 -6.82
C ILE A 18 -6.15 -21.75 -5.89
N VAL A 19 -5.81 -20.46 -5.84
CA VAL A 19 -4.76 -19.93 -4.98
C VAL A 19 -5.09 -20.14 -3.51
N ARG A 20 -6.35 -19.90 -3.09
CA ARG A 20 -6.78 -20.15 -1.70
C ARG A 20 -6.69 -21.62 -1.31
N THR A 21 -7.10 -22.54 -2.19
CA THR A 21 -6.95 -23.97 -1.93
C THR A 21 -5.47 -24.34 -1.72
N LYS A 22 -4.56 -23.77 -2.51
CA LYS A 22 -3.11 -23.97 -2.34
C LYS A 22 -2.59 -23.36 -1.03
N ILE A 23 -3.07 -22.18 -0.63
CA ILE A 23 -2.72 -21.54 0.64
C ILE A 23 -3.17 -22.41 1.82
N TYR A 24 -4.42 -22.86 1.84
CA TYR A 24 -4.93 -23.71 2.93
C TYR A 24 -4.22 -25.08 3.02
N ALA A 25 -3.71 -25.59 1.89
CA ALA A 25 -2.91 -26.81 1.88
C ALA A 25 -1.44 -26.59 2.32
N CYS A 26 -0.94 -25.35 2.27
CA CYS A 26 0.46 -25.04 2.54
C CYS A 26 0.80 -25.18 4.04
N VAL A 27 1.97 -25.79 4.31
CA VAL A 27 2.51 -25.98 5.66
C VAL A 27 2.63 -24.66 6.42
N TYR A 28 3.12 -23.61 5.77
CA TYR A 28 3.27 -22.30 6.41
C TYR A 28 1.93 -21.76 6.91
N TYR A 29 0.85 -21.89 6.14
CA TYR A 29 -0.46 -21.41 6.57
C TYR A 29 -0.98 -22.21 7.76
N LYS A 30 -0.84 -23.54 7.73
CA LYS A 30 -1.29 -24.42 8.81
C LYS A 30 -0.52 -24.22 10.12
N GLU A 31 0.78 -23.97 10.06
CA GLU A 31 1.62 -23.84 11.25
C GLU A 31 1.76 -22.40 11.75
N LYS A 32 1.86 -21.43 10.85
CA LYS A 32 2.20 -20.04 11.18
C LYS A 32 1.01 -19.10 11.10
N CYS A 33 0.01 -19.38 10.26
CA CYS A 33 -1.20 -18.55 10.14
C CYS A 33 -2.36 -19.05 11.02
N PHE A 34 -2.17 -20.13 11.78
CA PHE A 34 -3.17 -20.62 12.73
C PHE A 34 -3.32 -19.64 13.90
N ALA A 35 -4.56 -19.27 14.22
CA ALA A 35 -4.89 -18.37 15.33
C ALA A 35 -4.13 -17.03 15.35
N LEU A 36 -3.68 -16.52 14.19
CA LEU A 36 -3.14 -15.16 14.12
C LEU A 36 -4.27 -14.13 14.23
N ASP A 37 -3.95 -13.03 14.92
CA ASP A 37 -4.74 -11.83 15.04
C ASP A 37 -4.00 -10.66 14.40
N ALA A 38 -4.68 -9.51 14.25
CA ALA A 38 -4.06 -8.27 13.74
C ALA A 38 -2.83 -7.85 14.57
N LYS A 39 -2.79 -8.24 15.83
CA LYS A 39 -1.67 -7.97 16.73
C LYS A 39 -0.49 -8.89 16.40
N THR A 40 -0.71 -10.20 16.49
CA THR A 40 0.35 -11.22 16.36
C THR A 40 0.84 -11.43 14.93
N ILE A 41 0.10 -10.95 13.91
CA ILE A 41 0.56 -11.04 12.52
C ILE A 41 1.86 -10.25 12.27
N ILE A 42 2.11 -9.20 13.05
CA ILE A 42 3.31 -8.37 12.96
C ILE A 42 4.57 -9.23 13.14
N ASP A 43 4.57 -10.14 14.11
CA ASP A 43 5.71 -11.02 14.39
C ASP A 43 6.05 -11.89 13.18
N LYS A 44 5.04 -12.33 12.43
CA LYS A 44 5.22 -13.13 11.21
C LYS A 44 5.56 -12.31 9.97
N ALA A 45 5.04 -11.09 9.89
CA ALA A 45 5.39 -10.15 8.83
C ALA A 45 6.86 -9.71 8.92
N VAL A 46 7.40 -9.54 10.12
CA VAL A 46 8.82 -9.18 10.33
C VAL A 46 9.76 -10.30 9.92
N GLU A 47 9.35 -11.57 10.06
CA GLU A 47 10.12 -12.75 9.63
C GLU A 47 10.17 -12.91 8.08
N LEU A 48 9.39 -12.12 7.33
CA LEU A 48 9.37 -12.21 5.87
C LEU A 48 10.72 -11.81 5.24
N LYS A 49 11.08 -12.52 4.17
CA LYS A 49 12.33 -12.29 3.41
C LYS A 49 12.11 -11.78 2.01
N CYS A 50 10.88 -11.89 1.50
CA CYS A 50 10.49 -11.47 0.15
C CYS A 50 8.98 -11.30 0.07
N ILE A 51 8.54 -10.48 -0.89
CA ILE A 51 7.17 -10.42 -1.38
C ILE A 51 6.99 -11.40 -2.55
N GLY A 52 5.77 -11.81 -2.86
CA GLY A 52 5.52 -12.72 -3.99
C GLY A 52 4.11 -13.34 -3.99
N GLY A 53 3.71 -13.90 -5.13
CA GLY A 53 2.49 -14.70 -5.27
C GLY A 53 2.73 -16.16 -4.92
N THR A 54 2.42 -17.08 -5.84
CA THR A 54 2.94 -18.45 -5.84
C THR A 54 4.20 -18.58 -6.70
N CYS A 55 4.96 -19.67 -6.50
CA CYS A 55 6.23 -19.90 -7.17
C CYS A 55 6.53 -21.39 -7.40
N GLY A 56 7.36 -21.66 -8.41
CA GLY A 56 7.81 -22.98 -8.82
C GLY A 56 6.74 -23.82 -9.52
N GLY A 57 7.13 -24.98 -10.06
CA GLY A 57 6.23 -25.84 -10.83
C GLY A 57 5.00 -26.34 -10.06
N SER A 58 5.09 -26.46 -8.73
CA SER A 58 3.96 -26.85 -7.88
C SER A 58 3.01 -25.70 -7.49
N LYS A 59 3.31 -24.47 -7.93
CA LYS A 59 2.63 -23.22 -7.56
C LYS A 59 2.48 -23.09 -6.04
N LYS A 60 3.60 -23.19 -5.33
CA LYS A 60 3.62 -23.08 -3.86
C LYS A 60 3.44 -21.61 -3.46
N PRO A 61 2.46 -21.27 -2.61
CA PRO A 61 2.25 -19.89 -2.16
C PRO A 61 3.40 -19.43 -1.28
N THR A 62 3.80 -18.17 -1.43
CA THR A 62 4.77 -17.54 -0.54
C THR A 62 4.18 -17.24 0.84
N ALA A 63 5.05 -17.06 1.83
CA ALA A 63 4.63 -16.63 3.17
C ALA A 63 3.89 -15.28 3.13
N PHE A 64 4.32 -14.35 2.26
CA PHE A 64 3.66 -13.07 2.06
C PHE A 64 2.19 -13.25 1.64
N LEU A 65 1.94 -14.06 0.62
CA LEU A 65 0.58 -14.34 0.15
C LEU A 65 -0.28 -15.07 1.20
N CYS A 66 0.33 -15.98 1.97
CA CYS A 66 -0.35 -16.65 3.09
C CYS A 66 -0.78 -15.66 4.18
N LEU A 67 0.07 -14.70 4.53
CA LEU A 67 -0.25 -13.65 5.51
C LEU A 67 -1.28 -12.67 4.97
N LEU A 68 -1.23 -12.33 3.67
CA LEU A 68 -2.24 -11.49 3.03
C LEU A 68 -3.63 -12.11 3.11
N LEU A 69 -3.77 -13.40 2.76
CA LEU A 69 -5.05 -14.11 2.89
C LEU A 69 -5.53 -14.14 4.34
N LYS A 70 -4.62 -14.34 5.29
CA LYS A 70 -4.96 -14.31 6.72
C LYS A 70 -5.43 -12.93 7.16
N LEU A 71 -4.82 -11.86 6.65
CA LEU A 71 -5.22 -10.49 6.95
C LEU A 71 -6.61 -10.16 6.39
N LEU A 72 -6.89 -10.58 5.15
CA LEU A 72 -8.24 -10.53 4.55
C LEU A 72 -9.28 -11.32 5.35
N LYS A 73 -8.87 -12.42 6.00
CA LYS A 73 -9.76 -13.21 6.86
C LYS A 73 -10.04 -12.53 8.21
N ILE A 74 -9.06 -11.80 8.77
CA ILE A 74 -9.19 -11.11 10.06
C ILE A 74 -9.97 -9.79 9.89
N SER A 75 -9.80 -9.10 8.76
CA SER A 75 -10.36 -7.77 8.51
C SER A 75 -10.03 -6.76 9.62
N PRO A 76 -8.74 -6.41 9.83
CA PRO A 76 -8.35 -5.43 10.84
C PRO A 76 -8.93 -4.04 10.57
N GLU A 77 -9.10 -3.26 11.64
CA GLU A 77 -9.51 -1.86 11.56
C GLU A 77 -8.50 -1.02 10.76
N ARG A 78 -9.02 0.03 10.09
CA ARG A 78 -8.23 0.93 9.23
C ARG A 78 -7.02 1.54 9.95
N GLU A 79 -7.16 1.92 11.22
CA GLU A 79 -6.06 2.49 12.02
C GLU A 79 -4.90 1.50 12.22
N ILE A 80 -5.20 0.21 12.33
CA ILE A 80 -4.18 -0.83 12.47
C ILE A 80 -3.44 -1.01 11.15
N VAL A 81 -4.15 -0.99 10.03
CA VAL A 81 -3.55 -1.09 8.68
C VAL A 81 -2.63 0.10 8.44
N GLN A 82 -3.07 1.31 8.79
CA GLN A 82 -2.26 2.52 8.71
C GLN A 82 -0.96 2.37 9.52
N LYS A 83 -1.04 1.82 10.75
CA LYS A 83 0.14 1.52 11.57
C LYS A 83 1.07 0.49 10.94
N TYR A 84 0.56 -0.50 10.18
CA TYR A 84 1.43 -1.41 9.43
C TYR A 84 2.19 -0.70 8.32
N ILE A 85 1.51 0.20 7.61
CA ILE A 85 2.09 0.98 6.50
C ILE A 85 3.16 1.95 7.03
N GLU A 86 2.88 2.64 8.12
CA GLU A 86 3.82 3.56 8.77
C GLU A 86 5.00 2.84 9.44
N SER A 87 4.89 1.53 9.67
CA SER A 87 5.94 0.75 10.33
C SER A 87 7.27 0.75 9.57
N ASN A 88 8.39 0.69 10.30
CA ASN A 88 9.74 0.62 9.73
C ASN A 88 10.09 -0.74 9.09
N TYR A 89 9.20 -1.73 9.20
CA TYR A 89 9.43 -3.06 8.64
C TYR A 89 8.91 -3.12 7.21
N LYS A 90 9.81 -3.00 6.23
CA LYS A 90 9.45 -2.93 4.80
C LYS A 90 8.50 -4.02 4.29
N TYR A 91 8.56 -5.25 4.80
CA TYR A 91 7.64 -6.31 4.39
C TYR A 91 6.27 -6.24 5.09
N LEU A 92 6.20 -5.71 6.31
CA LEU A 92 4.94 -5.40 6.98
C LEU A 92 4.26 -4.20 6.30
N ARG A 93 5.04 -3.17 5.95
CA ARG A 93 4.59 -2.03 5.13
C ARG A 93 4.02 -2.49 3.80
N ALA A 94 4.76 -3.30 3.04
CA ALA A 94 4.28 -3.87 1.77
C ALA A 94 3.01 -4.71 1.94
N LEU A 95 2.88 -5.48 3.04
CA LEU A 95 1.68 -6.26 3.35
C LEU A 95 0.48 -5.36 3.63
N GLY A 96 0.68 -4.29 4.40
CA GLY A 96 -0.33 -3.27 4.67
C GLY A 96 -0.79 -2.55 3.40
N CYS A 97 0.16 -2.18 2.53
CA CYS A 97 -0.13 -1.54 1.25
C CYS A 97 -0.98 -2.44 0.34
N MET A 98 -0.59 -3.71 0.20
CA MET A 98 -1.34 -4.69 -0.59
C MET A 98 -2.75 -4.90 -0.03
N TYR A 99 -2.89 -4.99 1.30
CA TYR A 99 -4.20 -5.12 1.95
C TYR A 99 -5.07 -3.88 1.73
N LEU A 100 -4.52 -2.69 1.95
CA LEU A 100 -5.24 -1.43 1.73
C LEU A 100 -5.69 -1.31 0.28
N ARG A 101 -4.84 -1.69 -0.68
CA ARG A 101 -5.18 -1.68 -2.11
C ARG A 101 -6.37 -2.59 -2.46
N LEU A 102 -6.54 -3.70 -1.74
CA LEU A 102 -7.59 -4.69 -1.98
C LEU A 102 -8.93 -4.35 -1.33
N VAL A 103 -8.93 -3.63 -0.21
CA VAL A 103 -10.14 -3.43 0.62
C VAL A 103 -10.50 -1.95 0.76
N GLY A 104 -9.53 -1.06 0.59
CA GLY A 104 -9.67 0.37 0.82
C GLY A 104 -10.57 1.08 -0.18
N LYS A 105 -10.99 2.28 0.20
CA LYS A 105 -11.66 3.22 -0.71
C LYS A 105 -10.64 3.84 -1.66
N PRO A 106 -11.00 4.21 -2.89
CA PRO A 106 -10.08 4.82 -3.84
C PRO A 106 -9.31 6.01 -3.25
N ASP A 107 -10.00 6.91 -2.54
CA ASP A 107 -9.40 8.13 -1.98
C ASP A 107 -8.34 7.79 -0.92
N ASP A 108 -8.68 6.91 0.03
CA ASP A 108 -7.75 6.41 1.05
C ASP A 108 -6.55 5.68 0.42
N ILE A 109 -6.79 4.90 -0.64
CA ILE A 109 -5.72 4.17 -1.35
C ILE A 109 -4.71 5.15 -1.92
N TYR A 110 -5.17 6.16 -2.66
CA TYR A 110 -4.26 7.14 -3.25
C TYR A 110 -3.54 7.96 -2.17
N LEU A 111 -4.25 8.52 -1.19
CA LEU A 111 -3.62 9.35 -0.14
C LEU A 111 -2.54 8.59 0.63
N THR A 112 -2.83 7.36 1.07
CA THR A 112 -1.88 6.59 1.88
C THR A 112 -0.75 6.04 1.02
N LEU A 113 -1.04 5.42 -0.13
CA LEU A 113 0.01 4.81 -0.95
C LEU A 113 0.92 5.86 -1.56
N GLU A 114 0.40 7.01 -1.97
CA GLU A 114 1.23 8.01 -2.62
C GLU A 114 2.29 8.64 -1.70
N SER A 115 2.03 8.67 -0.40
CA SER A 115 3.03 9.09 0.59
C SER A 115 4.31 8.24 0.55
N LEU A 116 4.21 7.00 0.07
CA LEU A 116 5.30 6.03 0.01
C LEU A 116 6.13 6.12 -1.27
N TYR A 117 5.82 7.00 -2.22
CA TYR A 117 6.71 7.23 -3.37
C TYR A 117 8.08 7.80 -2.98
N ASN A 118 8.22 8.30 -1.76
CA ASN A 118 9.50 8.74 -1.19
C ASN A 118 10.25 7.58 -0.48
N ASP A 119 9.67 6.38 -0.42
CA ASP A 119 10.30 5.21 0.19
C ASP A 119 11.06 4.39 -0.86
N TYR A 120 12.38 4.57 -0.89
CA TYR A 120 13.28 3.84 -1.80
C TYR A 120 13.85 2.56 -1.16
N CYS A 121 13.15 1.97 -0.18
CA CYS A 121 13.59 0.72 0.43
C CYS A 121 13.59 -0.45 -0.56
N LYS A 122 14.73 -1.14 -0.68
CA LYS A 122 14.84 -2.36 -1.49
C LYS A 122 13.99 -3.50 -0.95
N LEU A 123 13.14 -4.03 -1.81
CA LEU A 123 12.32 -5.22 -1.61
C LEU A 123 12.82 -6.36 -2.47
N ARG A 124 12.82 -7.57 -1.90
CA ARG A 124 13.06 -8.79 -2.67
C ARG A 124 11.73 -9.35 -3.14
N ILE A 125 11.55 -9.52 -4.44
CA ILE A 125 10.37 -10.17 -5.02
C ILE A 125 10.72 -11.59 -5.44
N LYS A 126 9.84 -12.54 -5.12
CA LYS A 126 9.92 -13.91 -5.59
C LYS A 126 9.05 -14.08 -6.81
N LEU A 127 9.67 -14.43 -7.93
CA LEU A 127 9.02 -14.59 -9.22
C LEU A 127 8.34 -15.97 -9.35
N PRO A 128 7.40 -16.14 -10.30
CA PRO A 128 6.66 -17.39 -10.49
C PRO A 128 7.54 -18.60 -10.84
N ASP A 129 8.67 -18.37 -11.52
CA ASP A 129 9.69 -19.39 -11.83
C ASP A 129 10.46 -19.86 -10.57
N GLY A 130 10.35 -19.13 -9.46
CA GLY A 130 11.05 -19.39 -8.21
C GLY A 130 12.33 -18.58 -8.02
N SER A 131 12.75 -17.80 -9.02
CA SER A 131 13.89 -16.89 -8.90
C SER A 131 13.54 -15.66 -8.07
N PHE A 132 14.57 -14.89 -7.69
CA PHE A 132 14.39 -13.65 -6.93
C PHE A 132 14.84 -12.47 -7.77
N SER A 133 14.03 -11.41 -7.75
CA SER A 133 14.42 -10.10 -8.27
C SER A 133 14.44 -9.07 -7.14
N THR A 134 15.08 -7.93 -7.40
CA THR A 134 15.07 -6.76 -6.52
C THR A 134 14.16 -5.72 -7.13
N THR A 135 13.29 -5.13 -6.31
CA THR A 135 12.45 -3.98 -6.63
C THR A 135 12.54 -3.00 -5.46
N TYR A 136 11.83 -1.89 -5.53
CA TYR A 136 11.80 -0.86 -4.51
C TYR A 136 10.37 -0.64 -4.00
N MET A 137 10.19 0.04 -2.87
CA MET A 137 8.85 0.21 -2.28
C MET A 137 7.98 1.15 -3.11
N ASP A 138 8.55 2.25 -3.59
CA ASP A 138 7.94 3.16 -4.57
C ASP A 138 7.50 2.43 -5.85
N GLU A 139 8.36 1.60 -6.45
CA GLU A 139 7.99 0.77 -7.61
C GLU A 139 6.87 -0.22 -7.27
N PHE A 140 6.93 -0.85 -6.09
CA PHE A 140 5.91 -1.78 -5.62
C PHE A 140 4.56 -1.08 -5.45
N VAL A 141 4.57 0.16 -4.95
CA VAL A 141 3.37 0.98 -4.77
C VAL A 141 2.80 1.43 -6.12
N ASP A 142 3.65 1.84 -7.05
CA ASP A 142 3.22 2.20 -8.41
C ASP A 142 2.54 1.02 -9.10
N ASP A 143 3.14 -0.17 -8.98
CA ASP A 143 2.58 -1.42 -9.48
C ASP A 143 1.19 -1.72 -8.89
N LEU A 144 0.97 -1.41 -7.61
CA LEU A 144 -0.35 -1.57 -6.97
C LEU A 144 -1.41 -0.61 -7.55
N LEU A 145 -1.03 0.61 -7.90
CA LEU A 145 -1.95 1.62 -8.41
C LEU A 145 -2.26 1.44 -9.90
N VAL A 146 -1.29 0.95 -10.67
CA VAL A 146 -1.36 0.88 -12.14
C VAL A 146 -1.81 -0.48 -12.66
N LYS A 147 -1.34 -1.60 -12.08
CA LYS A 147 -1.60 -2.94 -12.63
C LYS A 147 -2.99 -3.44 -12.27
N ASP A 148 -3.58 -4.23 -13.17
CA ASP A 148 -4.85 -4.93 -12.91
C ASP A 148 -4.64 -6.23 -12.11
N ILE A 149 -3.48 -6.88 -12.29
CA ILE A 149 -3.13 -8.14 -11.62
C ILE A 149 -1.71 -7.99 -11.08
N TYR A 150 -1.54 -8.25 -9.79
CA TYR A 150 -0.23 -8.21 -9.16
C TYR A 150 -0.08 -9.30 -8.10
N LEU A 151 1.09 -9.94 -8.06
CA LEU A 151 1.39 -11.07 -7.17
C LEU A 151 0.31 -12.19 -7.20
N GLU A 152 -0.18 -12.52 -8.40
CA GLU A 152 -1.28 -13.48 -8.65
C GLU A 152 -2.62 -13.14 -7.99
N THR A 153 -2.80 -11.88 -7.61
CA THR A 153 -4.06 -11.35 -7.11
C THR A 153 -4.65 -10.39 -8.13
N VAL A 154 -5.94 -10.54 -8.43
CA VAL A 154 -6.68 -9.59 -9.26
C VAL A 154 -7.05 -8.40 -8.39
N LEU A 155 -6.55 -7.21 -8.74
CA LEU A 155 -6.80 -6.00 -7.97
C LEU A 155 -8.18 -5.45 -8.33
N PRO A 156 -9.00 -5.05 -7.35
CA PRO A 156 -10.26 -4.35 -7.62
C PRO A 156 -10.01 -3.09 -8.45
N LYS A 157 -10.86 -2.85 -9.45
CA LYS A 157 -10.76 -1.65 -10.28
C LYS A 157 -11.06 -0.42 -9.45
N ILE A 158 -10.15 0.54 -9.50
CA ILE A 158 -10.32 1.86 -8.90
C ILE A 158 -10.43 2.91 -10.03
N PRO A 159 -11.20 3.99 -9.83
CA PRO A 159 -11.21 5.13 -10.75
C PRO A 159 -9.78 5.65 -10.94
N LYS A 160 -9.50 6.13 -12.15
CA LYS A 160 -8.21 6.78 -12.44
C LYS A 160 -8.09 8.05 -11.61
N ARG A 161 -6.86 8.39 -11.25
CA ARG A 161 -6.57 9.55 -10.41
C ARG A 161 -7.22 10.85 -10.91
N HIS A 162 -7.03 11.22 -12.19
CA HIS A 162 -7.63 12.44 -12.76
C HIS A 162 -9.16 12.47 -12.61
N THR A 163 -9.82 11.31 -12.70
CA THR A 163 -11.28 11.22 -12.54
C THR A 163 -11.69 11.53 -11.10
N LEU A 164 -10.85 11.25 -10.10
CA LEU A 164 -11.11 11.61 -8.71
C LEU A 164 -10.80 13.08 -8.45
N GLU A 165 -9.76 13.63 -9.09
CA GLU A 165 -9.44 15.06 -9.05
C GLU A 165 -10.57 15.91 -9.66
N ASP A 166 -11.10 15.50 -10.82
CA ASP A 166 -12.20 16.18 -11.51
C ASP A 166 -13.52 16.17 -10.70
N ASN A 167 -13.72 15.13 -9.88
CA ASN A 167 -14.91 14.98 -9.04
C ASN A 167 -14.73 15.57 -7.62
N GLU A 168 -13.66 16.34 -7.37
CA GLU A 168 -13.30 16.91 -6.06
C GLU A 168 -13.07 15.86 -4.95
N GLY A 169 -12.86 14.59 -5.32
CA GLY A 169 -12.59 13.50 -4.39
C GLY A 169 -11.13 13.48 -3.90
N LEU A 170 -10.21 14.04 -4.69
CA LEU A 170 -8.79 14.14 -4.36
C LEU A 170 -8.19 15.45 -4.84
N GLU A 171 -7.26 16.00 -4.07
CA GLU A 171 -6.45 17.14 -4.53
C GLU A 171 -5.40 16.68 -5.56
N PRO A 172 -4.98 17.58 -6.47
CA PRO A 172 -3.86 17.33 -7.35
C PRO A 172 -2.65 16.85 -6.56
N ARG A 173 -2.02 15.79 -7.03
CA ARG A 173 -0.83 15.23 -6.36
C ARG A 173 0.29 16.27 -6.34
N VAL A 174 0.79 16.58 -5.15
CA VAL A 174 2.03 17.35 -4.99
C VAL A 174 3.20 16.38 -4.86
N SER A 175 4.09 16.37 -5.86
CA SER A 175 5.34 15.62 -5.78
C SER A 175 6.36 16.39 -4.96
N VAL A 176 7.12 15.70 -4.11
CA VAL A 176 8.19 16.33 -3.32
C VAL A 176 9.26 16.97 -4.22
N LEU A 177 9.51 16.36 -5.38
CA LEU A 177 10.47 16.86 -6.36
C LEU A 177 10.00 18.15 -7.06
N ASP A 178 8.71 18.42 -7.09
CA ASP A 178 8.15 19.60 -7.78
C ASP A 178 8.54 20.91 -7.06
N GLY A 179 8.79 20.85 -5.74
CA GLY A 179 9.33 21.97 -4.97
C GLY A 179 10.84 22.19 -5.18
N GLU A 180 11.60 21.15 -5.50
CA GLU A 180 13.05 21.22 -5.75
C GLU A 180 13.39 21.64 -7.19
N LEU A 181 12.45 21.56 -8.13
CA LEU A 181 12.59 22.08 -9.50
C LEU A 181 12.46 23.61 -9.59
N THR A 182 12.59 24.33 -8.48
CA THR A 182 12.74 25.78 -8.51
C THR A 182 14.07 26.13 -9.18
N PHE A 183 13.95 26.38 -10.49
CA PHE A 183 14.94 26.80 -11.47
C PHE A 183 16.16 27.48 -10.85
N VAL A 184 17.32 26.82 -10.99
CA VAL A 184 18.58 27.54 -11.06
C VAL A 184 18.53 28.31 -12.38
N ASP A 185 18.05 29.55 -12.34
CA ASP A 185 18.20 30.52 -13.43
C ASP A 185 19.70 30.72 -13.66
N GLY A 186 20.28 29.87 -14.51
CA GLY A 186 21.67 29.93 -14.93
C GLY A 186 21.72 29.83 -16.44
N ASP A 187 21.58 30.99 -17.09
CA ASP A 187 22.04 31.33 -18.46
C ASP A 187 22.30 30.14 -19.40
N LEU A 188 21.24 29.54 -19.94
CA LEU A 188 21.36 28.72 -21.14
C LEU A 188 21.03 29.60 -22.35
N GLU A 189 22.07 29.94 -23.11
CA GLU A 189 22.00 30.69 -24.36
C GLU A 189 20.97 30.07 -25.34
N GLU A 190 20.16 30.93 -25.95
CA GLU A 190 19.05 30.57 -26.84
C GLU A 190 19.55 29.86 -28.12
N GLU A 191 19.46 28.54 -28.18
CA GLU A 191 19.52 27.78 -29.44
C GLU A 191 18.13 27.83 -30.12
N GLN A 192 18.04 28.59 -31.22
CA GLN A 192 16.83 28.81 -32.01
C GLN A 192 16.40 27.54 -32.75
N PHE A 193 15.22 27.00 -32.41
CA PHE A 193 14.53 26.00 -33.24
C PHE A 193 13.46 26.67 -34.12
N PRO A 194 13.35 26.29 -35.42
CA PRO A 194 12.48 26.98 -36.36
C PRO A 194 11.00 26.61 -36.18
N ASP A 195 10.19 27.64 -36.45
CA ASP A 195 8.74 27.76 -36.31
C ASP A 195 7.92 26.71 -37.09
N SER A 196 6.88 26.15 -36.44
CA SER A 196 5.77 25.49 -37.13
C SER A 196 4.44 26.02 -36.62
N SER A 197 4.11 27.21 -37.10
CA SER A 197 2.75 27.72 -37.17
C SER A 197 1.82 26.69 -37.80
N SER A 198 0.91 26.09 -37.02
CA SER A 198 -0.54 26.05 -37.26
C SER A 198 -1.19 24.85 -36.57
N ILE A 199 -2.02 25.13 -35.56
CA ILE A 199 -3.42 24.67 -35.39
C ILE A 199 -3.83 25.10 -33.97
N GLY A 200 -4.60 26.20 -33.90
CA GLY A 200 -5.25 26.63 -32.67
C GLY A 200 -6.50 25.81 -32.37
N ARG A 201 -7.05 25.94 -31.15
CA ARG A 201 -8.15 26.88 -30.85
C ARG A 201 -8.76 26.65 -29.45
N SER A 202 -8.63 27.69 -28.61
CA SER A 202 -9.61 28.27 -27.67
C SER A 202 -10.30 27.48 -26.54
N LYS A 203 -9.89 27.85 -25.31
CA LYS A 203 -10.67 28.45 -24.18
C LYS A 203 -12.13 28.03 -23.94
N LYS A 204 -12.47 27.70 -22.69
CA LYS A 204 -13.40 28.49 -21.84
C LYS A 204 -13.45 28.04 -20.36
N LYS A 205 -13.61 29.05 -19.48
CA LYS A 205 -13.71 29.08 -18.01
C LYS A 205 -15.10 28.71 -17.48
N ALA A 206 -15.19 28.27 -16.21
CA ALA A 206 -16.16 28.72 -15.18
C ALA A 206 -15.80 28.07 -13.82
N LYS A 207 -15.32 28.82 -12.81
CA LYS A 207 -16.00 29.59 -11.73
C LYS A 207 -16.24 28.75 -10.45
N LEU A 208 -15.44 29.02 -9.41
CA LEU A 208 -15.64 28.59 -8.03
C LEU A 208 -16.82 29.32 -7.37
N GLY A 209 -17.56 28.60 -6.53
CA GLY A 209 -18.46 29.13 -5.51
C GLY A 209 -17.93 28.83 -4.10
N GLU A 210 -18.25 29.72 -3.16
CA GLU A 210 -17.62 29.90 -1.86
C GLU A 210 -18.10 28.94 -0.76
N GLY A 211 -17.20 28.67 0.20
CA GLY A 211 -17.50 28.87 1.61
C GLY A 211 -17.81 27.64 2.45
N GLY A 212 -16.92 27.34 3.40
CA GLY A 212 -17.28 26.58 4.60
C GLY A 212 -16.09 25.93 5.30
N GLN A 213 -15.48 26.63 6.27
CA GLN A 213 -14.64 26.01 7.31
C GLN A 213 -15.45 24.91 8.01
N ASN A 214 -14.88 23.79 8.44
CA ASN A 214 -14.13 23.60 9.70
C ASN A 214 -14.22 22.06 10.00
N PRO A 215 -14.00 21.55 11.21
CA PRO A 215 -12.84 21.51 12.11
C PRO A 215 -12.49 20.05 12.49
N GLN A 216 -11.21 19.65 12.48
CA GLN A 216 -10.61 18.80 13.55
C GLN A 216 -9.16 18.47 13.21
N LYS A 217 -8.32 19.44 13.57
CA LYS A 217 -6.93 19.26 13.92
C LYS A 217 -6.89 19.13 15.44
N ALA A 218 -6.37 18.03 15.98
CA ALA A 218 -5.63 18.03 17.25
C ALA A 218 -4.59 16.89 17.24
N PRO A 219 -3.35 17.13 17.72
CA PRO A 219 -2.18 16.25 17.50
C PRO A 219 -1.96 15.22 18.62
N ALA A 220 -1.13 14.20 18.35
CA ALA A 220 -0.78 13.10 19.28
C ALA A 220 0.56 13.35 20.04
N PRO A 221 0.77 12.79 21.25
CA PRO A 221 2.03 12.91 21.99
C PRO A 221 3.00 11.71 21.81
N GLU A 222 4.30 12.04 21.73
CA GLU A 222 5.45 11.23 21.25
C GLU A 222 6.23 10.40 22.31
N SER A 223 5.68 9.99 23.46
CA SER A 223 6.47 9.35 24.53
C SER A 223 6.70 7.83 24.40
N ASP A 224 7.80 7.29 24.94
CA ASP A 224 8.08 5.84 25.00
C ASP A 224 6.98 5.04 25.74
N GLU A 225 6.34 5.67 26.72
CA GLU A 225 5.18 5.12 27.43
C GLU A 225 3.96 4.96 26.51
N TYR A 226 3.76 5.85 25.52
CA TYR A 226 2.72 5.68 24.51
C TYR A 226 2.95 4.39 23.72
N TRP A 227 4.19 4.08 23.33
CA TRP A 227 4.53 2.88 22.57
C TRP A 227 4.49 1.59 23.38
N ILE A 228 4.87 1.65 24.65
CA ILE A 228 4.73 0.51 25.57
C ILE A 228 3.25 0.24 25.83
N ASN A 229 2.45 1.28 26.07
CA ASN A 229 1.01 1.14 26.24
C ASN A 229 0.32 0.72 24.95
N LEU A 230 0.77 1.19 23.79
CA LEU A 230 0.26 0.78 22.50
C LEU A 230 0.64 -0.67 22.19
N ARG A 231 1.86 -1.13 22.50
CA ARG A 231 2.25 -2.55 22.39
C ARG A 231 1.46 -3.45 23.34
N LYS A 232 1.21 -2.97 24.56
CA LYS A 232 0.38 -3.65 25.57
C LYS A 232 -1.08 -3.72 25.14
N GLN A 233 -1.63 -2.63 24.61
CA GLN A 233 -2.95 -2.60 23.99
C GLN A 233 -3.00 -3.49 22.76
N LEU A 234 -1.95 -3.50 21.95
CA LEU A 234 -1.77 -4.39 20.82
C LEU A 234 -1.29 -5.79 21.24
N GLY A 235 -1.28 -6.15 22.53
CA GLY A 235 -0.98 -7.50 23.03
C GLY A 235 0.29 -8.13 22.46
N LEU A 236 1.24 -7.32 22.00
CA LEU A 236 2.52 -7.76 21.44
C LEU A 236 3.51 -7.95 22.57
N ALA A 237 4.42 -8.92 22.40
CA ALA A 237 5.48 -9.14 23.38
C ALA A 237 6.26 -7.83 23.60
N PRO A 238 6.63 -7.50 24.85
CA PRO A 238 7.51 -6.37 25.12
C PRO A 238 8.83 -6.52 24.37
N VAL A 239 9.45 -5.40 24.04
CA VAL A 239 10.73 -5.38 23.30
C VAL A 239 11.75 -6.17 24.13
N LYS A 240 12.29 -7.28 23.58
CA LYS A 240 13.04 -8.30 24.33
C LYS A 240 14.14 -7.70 25.23
N GLU A 241 14.20 -8.18 26.48
CA GLU A 241 15.18 -7.73 27.49
C GLU A 241 16.58 -8.36 27.31
N PRO A 242 17.67 -7.64 27.64
CA PRO A 242 19.03 -8.18 27.55
C PRO A 242 19.45 -9.02 28.79
N ASN A 243 19.56 -10.36 28.62
CA ASN A 243 20.31 -11.40 29.36
C ASN A 243 20.62 -11.25 30.89
N LYS A 244 20.06 -12.16 31.72
CA LYS A 244 20.80 -12.95 32.75
C LYS A 244 20.00 -14.13 33.28
#